data_AF-A0A838S285-F1
#
_entry.id   AF-A0A838S285-F1
#
_cell.length_a   1.000
_cell.length_b   1.000
_cell.length_c   1.000
_cell.angle_alpha   90.00
_cell.angle_beta   90.00
_cell.angle_gamma   90.00
#
_symmetry.space_group_name_H-M   'P 1'
#
loop_
_entity.id
_entity.type
_entity.pdbx_description
1 polymer ?
#
loop_
_entity_poly.entity_id
_entity_poly.type
_entity_poly.pdbx_seq_one_letter_code
_entity_poly.pdbx_strand_id
1 'polypeptide(L)'
;IYARVGDALLARSSPDPLYARWISMYGGEEFQTTVHDVLALTDRVGAELSEAETARVREHFVTTSRYEWMFWDAGYRRESWPI
;
A
#
# COMPACT_ATOMS: atom_id res chain seq x y z
N ILE A 1 1.59 1.39 -0.01
CA ILE A 1 1.43 1.16 1.45
C ILE A 1 2.02 -0.20 1.85
N TYR A 2 1.50 -1.32 1.30
CA TYR A 2 2.02 -2.67 1.55
C TYR A 2 3.54 -2.80 1.45
N ALA A 3 4.17 -2.26 0.40
CA ALA A 3 5.62 -2.32 0.23
C ALA A 3 6.40 -1.71 1.42
N ARG A 4 5.95 -0.56 1.95
CA ARG A 4 6.58 0.07 3.12
C ARG A 4 6.38 -0.74 4.40
N VAL A 5 5.19 -1.33 4.56
CA VAL A 5 4.88 -2.20 5.72
C VAL A 5 5.72 -3.48 5.65
N GLY A 6 5.77 -4.13 4.48
CA GLY A 6 6.57 -5.32 4.24
C GLY A 6 8.05 -5.07 4.50
N ASP A 7 8.62 -4.02 3.92
CA ASP A 7 10.02 -3.61 4.12
C ASP A 7 10.34 -3.37 5.62
N ALA A 8 9.50 -2.60 6.31
CA ALA A 8 9.67 -2.32 7.74
C ALA A 8 9.60 -3.58 8.62
N LEU A 9 8.80 -4.58 8.23
CA LEU A 9 8.65 -5.83 8.97
C LEU A 9 9.69 -6.88 8.58
N LEU A 10 10.27 -6.81 7.37
CA LEU A 10 11.15 -7.84 6.81
C LEU A 10 12.36 -8.14 7.69
N ALA A 11 12.95 -7.10 8.29
CA ALA A 11 14.12 -7.23 9.16
C ALA A 11 13.89 -8.10 10.41
N ARG A 12 12.65 -8.16 10.91
CA ARG A 12 12.28 -8.96 12.10
C ARG A 12 11.47 -10.20 11.76
N SER A 13 10.68 -10.14 10.69
CA SER A 13 9.70 -11.15 10.28
C SER A 13 8.79 -11.59 11.45
N SER A 14 8.15 -12.75 11.31
CA SER A 14 7.28 -13.37 12.32
C SER A 14 7.73 -14.81 12.59
N PRO A 15 7.64 -15.31 13.84
CA PRO A 15 7.82 -16.73 14.12
C PRO A 15 6.69 -17.61 13.55
N ASP A 16 5.52 -17.02 13.26
CA ASP A 16 4.42 -17.71 12.59
C ASP A 16 4.71 -17.79 11.07
N PRO A 17 4.79 -19.01 10.49
CA PRO A 17 5.06 -19.19 9.06
C PRO A 17 4.04 -18.54 8.13
N LEU A 18 2.78 -18.38 8.53
CA LEU A 18 1.76 -17.72 7.72
C LEU A 18 2.07 -16.23 7.58
N TYR A 19 2.37 -15.56 8.70
CA TYR A 19 2.71 -14.15 8.69
C TYR A 19 4.09 -13.89 8.08
N ALA A 20 5.06 -14.79 8.29
CA ALA A 20 6.37 -14.71 7.64
C ALA A 20 6.26 -14.74 6.11
N ARG A 21 5.38 -15.59 5.55
CA ARG A 21 5.12 -15.63 4.10
C ARG A 21 4.51 -14.32 3.60
N TRP A 22 3.54 -13.77 4.32
CA TRP A 22 2.92 -12.48 3.97
C TRP A 22 3.96 -11.35 3.99
N ILE A 23 4.79 -11.27 5.04
CA ILE A 23 5.86 -10.27 5.14
C ILE A 23 6.87 -10.43 3.99
N SER A 24 7.29 -11.66 3.71
CA SER A 24 8.23 -11.95 2.61
C SER A 24 7.67 -11.53 1.25
N MET A 25 6.38 -11.76 0.99
CA MET A 25 5.74 -11.36 -0.26
C MET A 25 5.80 -9.84 -0.48
N TYR A 26 5.41 -9.04 0.52
CA TYR A 26 5.34 -7.58 0.37
C TYR A 26 6.66 -6.86 0.65
N GLY A 27 7.56 -7.48 1.43
CA GLY A 27 8.92 -6.98 1.67
C GLY A 27 9.92 -7.43 0.60
N GLY A 28 9.60 -8.45 -0.19
CA GLY A 28 10.48 -9.04 -1.19
C GLY A 28 10.77 -8.13 -2.38
N GLU A 29 11.93 -8.32 -2.99
CA GLU A 29 12.47 -7.51 -4.09
C GLU A 29 11.53 -7.42 -5.30
N GLU A 30 10.83 -8.51 -5.64
CA GLU A 30 9.89 -8.55 -6.76
C GLU A 30 8.72 -7.55 -6.57
N PHE A 31 8.13 -7.53 -5.38
CA PHE A 31 7.03 -6.62 -5.08
C PHE A 31 7.54 -5.17 -4.97
N GLN A 32 8.72 -4.96 -4.37
CA GLN A 32 9.34 -3.63 -4.29
C GLN A 32 9.65 -3.06 -5.68
N THR A 33 10.18 -3.88 -6.59
CA THR A 33 10.46 -3.49 -7.97
C THR A 33 9.17 -3.08 -8.68
N THR A 34 8.10 -3.87 -8.54
CA THR A 34 6.79 -3.54 -9.12
C THR A 34 6.27 -2.19 -8.60
N VAL A 35 6.38 -1.94 -7.29
CA VAL A 35 5.96 -0.65 -6.71
C VAL A 35 6.81 0.50 -7.23
N HIS A 36 8.13 0.32 -7.33
CA HIS A 36 9.02 1.32 -7.91
C HIS A 36 8.64 1.66 -9.36
N ASP A 37 8.33 0.65 -10.18
CA ASP A 37 7.94 0.87 -11.58
C ASP A 37 6.63 1.64 -11.71
N VAL A 38 5.64 1.33 -10.85
CA VAL A 38 4.36 2.07 -10.81
C VAL A 38 4.59 3.51 -10.34
N LEU A 39 5.44 3.74 -9.34
CA LEU A 39 5.78 5.10 -8.88
C LEU A 39 6.48 5.88 -10.00
N ALA A 40 7.48 5.29 -10.65
CA ALA A 40 8.18 5.92 -11.75
C ALA A 40 7.25 6.24 -12.93
N LEU A 41 6.29 5.37 -13.25
CA LEU A 41 5.26 5.65 -14.24
C LEU A 41 4.34 6.78 -13.79
N THR A 42 3.91 6.76 -12.53
CA THR A 42 3.04 7.79 -11.95
C THR A 42 3.70 9.16 -11.97
N ASP A 43 5.00 9.24 -11.63
CA ASP A 43 5.75 10.49 -11.67
C ASP A 43 5.92 11.03 -13.10
N ARG A 44 6.19 10.14 -14.07
CA ARG A 44 6.27 10.53 -15.49
C ARG A 44 4.96 11.08 -16.01
N VAL A 45 3.84 10.38 -15.78
CA VAL A 45 2.51 10.85 -16.20
C VAL A 45 2.09 12.09 -15.43
N GLY A 46 2.41 12.14 -14.13
CA GLY A 46 2.11 13.25 -13.24
C GLY A 46 2.72 14.58 -13.67
N ALA A 47 3.88 14.55 -14.34
CA ALA A 47 4.54 15.75 -14.85
C ALA A 47 3.74 16.47 -15.96
N GLU A 48 2.81 15.78 -16.62
CA GLU A 48 2.00 16.32 -17.72
C GLU A 48 0.61 16.83 -17.25
N LEU A 49 0.27 16.61 -15.98
CA LEU A 49 -1.04 16.95 -15.45
C LEU A 49 -1.20 18.46 -15.21
N SER A 50 -2.39 18.99 -15.49
CA SER A 50 -2.80 20.30 -15.02
C SER A 50 -2.90 20.35 -13.49
N GLU A 51 -2.97 21.55 -12.93
CA GLU A 51 -3.20 21.73 -11.48
C GLU A 51 -4.52 21.07 -11.02
N ALA A 52 -5.58 21.18 -11.83
CA ALA A 52 -6.87 20.59 -11.53
C ALA A 52 -6.83 19.05 -11.54
N GLU A 53 -6.09 18.45 -12.48
CA GLU A 53 -5.86 17.01 -12.50
C GLU A 53 -5.01 16.54 -11.32
N THR A 54 -3.93 17.26 -11.03
CA THR A 54 -3.04 16.98 -9.90
C THR A 54 -3.81 17.00 -8.57
N ALA A 55 -4.72 17.97 -8.39
CA ALA A 55 -5.57 18.04 -7.21
C ALA A 55 -6.46 16.78 -7.07
N ARG A 56 -7.09 16.32 -8.16
CA ARG A 56 -7.92 15.11 -8.16
C ARG A 56 -7.09 13.84 -7.87
N VAL A 57 -5.91 13.70 -8.48
CA VAL A 57 -5.03 12.56 -8.21
C VAL A 57 -4.63 12.51 -6.73
N ARG A 58 -4.27 13.66 -6.14
CA ARG A 58 -3.95 13.75 -4.71
C ARG A 58 -5.14 13.38 -3.84
N GLU A 59 -6.34 13.87 -4.16
CA GLU A 59 -7.56 13.52 -3.43
C GLU A 59 -7.83 12.01 -3.46
N HIS A 60 -7.72 11.38 -4.64
CA HIS A 60 -7.87 9.95 -4.78
C HIS A 60 -6.81 9.17 -3.99
N PHE A 61 -5.54 9.59 -4.07
CA PHE A 61 -4.45 8.96 -3.33
C PHE A 61 -4.67 9.00 -1.81
N VAL A 62 -5.08 10.15 -1.28
CA VAL A 62 -5.37 10.31 0.15
C VAL A 62 -6.58 9.47 0.56
N THR A 63 -7.63 9.44 -0.28
CA THR A 63 -8.85 8.67 -0.02
C THR A 63 -8.57 7.17 0.01
N THR A 64 -7.84 6.64 -0.97
CA THR A 64 -7.47 5.21 -0.99
C THR A 64 -6.52 4.86 0.14
N SER A 65 -5.65 5.78 0.57
CA SER A 65 -4.81 5.57 1.75
C SER A 65 -5.63 5.47 3.06
N ARG A 66 -6.72 6.22 3.18
CA ARG A 66 -7.66 6.09 4.31
C ARG A 66 -8.38 4.74 4.26
N TYR A 67 -8.82 4.30 3.09
CA TYR A 67 -9.44 2.99 2.94
C TYR A 67 -8.49 1.84 3.27
N GLU A 68 -7.21 1.94 2.92
CA GLU A 68 -6.20 0.98 3.35
C GLU A 68 -6.07 0.91 4.87
N TRP A 69 -6.03 2.06 5.56
CA TRP A 69 -6.04 2.08 7.02
C TRP A 69 -7.31 1.44 7.59
N MET A 70 -8.47 1.78 7.05
CA MET A 70 -9.76 1.19 7.46
C MET A 70 -9.79 -0.32 7.20
N PHE A 71 -9.17 -0.81 6.13
CA PHE A 71 -9.07 -2.23 5.82
C PHE A 71 -8.30 -3.00 6.89
N TRP A 72 -7.15 -2.46 7.34
CA TRP A 72 -6.39 -3.03 8.46
C TRP A 72 -7.19 -3.05 9.75
N ASP A 73 -7.84 -1.93 10.07
CA ASP A 73 -8.65 -1.77 11.28
C ASP A 73 -9.89 -2.68 11.28
N ALA A 74 -10.57 -2.82 10.14
CA ALA A 74 -11.71 -3.72 9.96
C ALA A 74 -11.30 -5.19 10.18
N GLY A 75 -10.15 -5.62 9.66
CA GLY A 75 -9.61 -6.95 9.91
C GLY A 75 -9.29 -7.19 11.39
N TYR A 76 -8.75 -6.19 12.08
CA TYR A 76 -8.45 -6.25 13.51
C TYR A 76 -9.72 -6.31 14.37
N ARG A 77 -10.69 -5.42 14.09
CA ARG A 77 -11.99 -5.36 14.79
C ARG A 77 -12.94 -6.51 14.40
N ARG A 78 -12.61 -7.29 13.37
CA ARG A 78 -13.50 -8.28 12.74
C ARG A 78 -14.83 -7.65 12.37
N GLU A 79 -14.75 -6.52 11.69
CA GLU A 79 -15.91 -5.71 11.33
C GLU A 79 -16.93 -6.53 10.54
N SER A 80 -18.20 -6.27 10.85
CA SER A 80 -19.34 -6.91 10.21
C SER A 80 -20.30 -5.85 9.71
N TRP A 81 -21.17 -6.24 8.78
CA TRP A 81 -22.17 -5.34 8.23
C TRP A 81 -23.11 -4.83 9.34
N PRO A 82 -23.41 -3.52 9.37
CA PRO A 82 -24.33 -2.94 10.35
C PRO A 82 -25.77 -3.15 9.87
N ILE A 83 -26.20 -4.42 9.81
CA ILE A 83 -27.55 -4.84 9.42
C ILE A 83 -28.35 -5.36 10.61
#